data_AF-A0A2V2D9A5-F1
#
_entry.id   AF-A0A2V2D9A5-F1
#
_cell.length_a   1.000
_cell.length_b   1.000
_cell.length_c   1.000
_cell.angle_alpha   90.00
_cell.angle_beta   90.00
_cell.angle_gamma   90.00
#
_symmetry.space_group_name_H-M   'P 1'
#
loop_
_entity.id
_entity.type
_entity.pdbx_description
1 polymer ?
#
loop_
_entity_poly.entity_id
_entity_poly.type
_entity_poly.pdbx_seq_one_letter_code
_entity_poly.pdbx_strand_id
1 'polypeptide(L)'
;MNWFCEKLKAIVPIVCASGALILSGCAGIPESPRELDEGRAEAERLRGVDSSKLHMDIPKEIEGKVPSSPTLLELYTELDFDPSGNSLYLVSLKDPFGALYASEIRDESVALTGKLFPGVEAVDNEADAFRHAYFSFRLSQKIGSERAKKFTDAYEISYINKMGGRCMDLWNNREGRRMYEDTKTSESDKKALAQESVMSAIKEGRLVLRPFEINWGDEAKAEPKK
;
A
#
# COMPACT_ATOMS: atom_id res chain seq x y z
N MET A 1 -35.86 -17.68 -34.41
CA MET A 1 -35.76 -16.89 -33.16
C MET A 1 -34.67 -17.41 -32.23
N ASN A 2 -33.48 -17.79 -32.75
CA ASN A 2 -32.37 -18.34 -31.94
C ASN A 2 -30.99 -17.76 -32.31
N TRP A 3 -30.90 -16.83 -33.26
CA TRP A 3 -29.60 -16.32 -33.74
C TRP A 3 -29.05 -15.15 -32.90
N PHE A 4 -29.92 -14.41 -32.22
CA PHE A 4 -29.53 -13.20 -31.47
C PHE A 4 -29.07 -13.50 -30.02
N CYS A 5 -29.35 -14.69 -29.49
CA CYS A 5 -29.11 -15.02 -28.08
C CYS A 5 -27.70 -15.60 -27.81
N GLU A 6 -27.02 -16.15 -28.83
CA GLU A 6 -25.66 -16.69 -28.66
C GLU A 6 -24.55 -15.63 -28.77
N LYS A 7 -24.73 -14.58 -29.59
CA LYS A 7 -23.71 -13.52 -29.73
C LYS A 7 -23.59 -12.63 -28.49
N LEU A 8 -24.62 -12.54 -27.65
CA LEU A 8 -24.55 -11.81 -26.38
C LEU A 8 -23.72 -12.55 -25.32
N LYS A 9 -23.62 -13.89 -25.38
CA LYS A 9 -22.79 -14.66 -24.43
C LYS A 9 -21.29 -14.58 -24.72
N ALA A 10 -20.90 -14.25 -25.95
CA ALA A 10 -19.50 -14.16 -26.37
C ALA A 10 -18.88 -12.75 -26.20
N ILE A 11 -19.71 -11.70 -26.04
CA ILE A 11 -19.23 -10.31 -25.93
C ILE A 11 -19.03 -9.88 -24.46
N VAL A 12 -19.80 -10.45 -23.53
CA VAL A 12 -19.69 -10.16 -22.09
C VAL A 12 -18.32 -10.51 -21.48
N PRO A 13 -17.64 -11.64 -21.81
CA PRO A 13 -16.36 -11.97 -21.19
C PRO A 13 -15.20 -11.09 -21.69
N ILE A 14 -15.26 -10.61 -22.94
CA ILE A 14 -14.16 -9.88 -23.58
C ILE A 14 -14.11 -8.42 -23.09
N VAL A 15 -15.26 -7.82 -22.80
CA VAL A 15 -15.34 -6.48 -22.20
C VAL A 15 -14.92 -6.51 -20.72
N CYS A 16 -15.25 -7.58 -19.98
CA CYS A 16 -14.84 -7.73 -18.58
C CYS A 16 -13.31 -7.94 -18.43
N ALA A 17 -12.69 -8.75 -19.29
CA ALA A 17 -11.24 -8.99 -19.22
C ALA A 17 -10.42 -7.74 -19.57
N SER A 18 -10.85 -6.97 -20.57
CA SER A 18 -10.15 -5.76 -21.02
C SER A 18 -10.32 -4.61 -20.02
N GLY A 19 -11.51 -4.47 -19.41
CA GLY A 19 -11.75 -3.50 -18.34
C GLY A 19 -10.97 -3.83 -17.06
N ALA A 20 -10.88 -5.11 -16.67
CA ALA A 20 -10.12 -5.53 -15.50
C ALA A 20 -8.60 -5.27 -15.65
N LEU A 21 -8.05 -5.42 -16.86
CA LEU A 21 -6.64 -5.09 -17.14
C LEU A 21 -6.34 -3.60 -16.93
N ILE A 22 -7.19 -2.71 -17.43
CA ILE A 22 -7.02 -1.25 -17.26
C ILE A 22 -7.23 -0.83 -15.80
N LEU A 23 -8.19 -1.44 -15.10
CA LEU A 23 -8.49 -1.09 -13.71
C LEU A 23 -7.43 -1.58 -12.71
N SER A 24 -6.70 -2.65 -13.02
CA SER A 24 -5.74 -3.24 -12.07
C SER A 24 -4.60 -2.31 -11.71
N GLY A 25 -3.91 -1.69 -12.68
CA GLY A 25 -2.86 -0.70 -12.40
C GLY A 25 -3.40 0.61 -11.81
N CYS A 26 -4.71 0.76 -11.77
CA CYS A 26 -5.40 1.91 -11.21
C CYS A 26 -5.88 1.67 -9.76
N ALA A 27 -5.79 0.46 -9.21
CA ALA A 27 -6.45 0.16 -7.94
C ALA A 27 -5.60 0.42 -6.67
N GLY A 28 -4.49 1.17 -6.76
CA GLY A 28 -3.67 1.54 -5.59
C GLY A 28 -2.87 2.84 -5.78
N ILE A 29 -2.12 3.23 -4.75
CA ILE A 29 -1.38 4.50 -4.70
C ILE A 29 -0.14 4.42 -5.57
N PRO A 30 0.04 5.28 -6.59
CA PRO A 30 1.16 5.14 -7.52
C PRO A 30 2.49 5.54 -6.87
N GLU A 31 3.47 4.64 -6.93
CA GLU A 31 4.87 4.97 -6.63
C GLU A 31 5.54 5.75 -7.76
N SER A 32 6.54 6.55 -7.41
CA SER A 32 7.40 7.23 -8.38
C SER A 32 8.22 6.19 -9.18
N PRO A 33 8.57 6.50 -10.45
CA PRO A 33 9.47 5.64 -11.22
C PRO A 33 10.79 5.35 -10.52
N ARG A 34 11.30 6.34 -9.77
CA ARG A 34 12.54 6.24 -9.00
C ARG A 34 12.44 5.20 -7.88
N GLU A 35 11.38 5.23 -7.07
CA GLU A 35 11.17 4.23 -6.01
C GLU A 35 11.12 2.81 -6.58
N LEU A 36 10.42 2.64 -7.70
CA LEU A 36 10.32 1.34 -8.36
C LEU A 36 11.66 0.85 -8.94
N ASP A 37 12.50 1.76 -9.46
CA ASP A 37 13.85 1.43 -9.93
C ASP A 37 14.76 1.05 -8.77
N GLU A 38 14.72 1.80 -7.66
CA GLU A 38 15.51 1.53 -6.48
C GLU A 38 15.08 0.22 -5.79
N GLY A 39 13.77 -0.07 -5.74
CA GLY A 39 13.23 -1.33 -5.24
C GLY A 39 13.65 -2.53 -6.09
N ARG A 40 13.66 -2.40 -7.42
CA ARG A 40 14.22 -3.44 -8.32
C ARG A 40 15.70 -3.70 -8.05
N ALA A 41 16.49 -2.64 -7.92
CA ALA A 41 17.92 -2.75 -7.63
C ALA A 41 18.20 -3.43 -6.27
N GLU A 42 17.41 -3.10 -5.24
CA GLU A 42 17.50 -3.77 -3.94
C GLU A 42 17.12 -5.25 -4.03
N ALA A 43 16.05 -5.59 -4.74
CA ALA A 43 15.65 -6.98 -4.98
C ALA A 43 16.75 -7.77 -5.73
N GLU A 44 17.45 -7.13 -6.66
CA GLU A 44 18.62 -7.70 -7.35
C GLU A 44 19.76 -7.98 -6.37
N ARG A 45 20.08 -7.02 -5.49
CA ARG A 45 21.12 -7.14 -4.46
C ARG A 45 20.83 -8.26 -3.46
N LEU A 46 19.55 -8.46 -3.14
CA LEU A 46 19.10 -9.48 -2.19
C LEU A 46 18.88 -10.85 -2.84
N ARG A 47 19.23 -11.03 -4.11
CA ARG A 47 19.06 -12.32 -4.80
C ARG A 47 19.88 -13.42 -4.10
N GLY A 48 19.18 -14.43 -3.59
CA GLY A 48 19.79 -15.54 -2.86
C GLY A 48 20.05 -15.27 -1.38
N VAL A 49 19.72 -14.08 -0.89
CA VAL A 49 19.67 -13.76 0.54
C VAL A 49 18.31 -14.22 1.09
N ASP A 50 18.32 -14.86 2.26
CA ASP A 50 17.08 -15.15 2.99
C ASP A 50 16.57 -13.88 3.66
N SER A 51 15.79 -13.09 2.91
CA SER A 51 15.30 -11.78 3.35
C SER A 51 14.44 -11.85 4.62
N SER A 52 13.86 -13.01 4.93
CA SER A 52 13.06 -13.21 6.15
C SER A 52 13.86 -12.98 7.44
N LYS A 53 15.19 -13.12 7.38
CA LYS A 53 16.11 -12.96 8.51
C LYS A 53 16.75 -11.57 8.59
N LEU A 54 16.50 -10.71 7.61
CA LEU A 54 17.06 -9.35 7.64
C LEU A 54 16.45 -8.58 8.79
N HIS A 55 17.30 -8.04 9.65
CA HIS A 55 16.90 -7.14 10.72
C HIS A 55 16.64 -5.75 10.14
N MET A 56 15.63 -5.07 10.67
CA MET A 56 15.25 -3.73 10.25
C MET A 56 15.49 -2.74 11.40
N ASP A 57 16.09 -1.60 11.11
CA ASP A 57 16.13 -0.48 12.04
C ASP A 57 14.78 0.26 11.96
N ILE A 58 14.14 0.42 13.12
CA ILE A 58 12.78 0.96 13.18
C ILE A 58 12.77 2.50 13.15
N PRO A 59 11.76 3.11 12.52
CA PRO A 59 11.49 4.53 12.64
C PRO A 59 11.19 4.93 14.09
N LYS A 60 11.53 6.18 14.47
CA LYS A 60 11.44 6.66 15.86
C LYS A 60 9.99 6.76 16.34
N GLU A 61 9.10 7.02 15.40
CA GLU A 61 7.66 7.18 15.55
C GLU A 61 7.01 5.92 16.15
N ILE A 62 7.63 4.76 15.93
CA ILE A 62 7.08 3.46 16.36
C ILE A 62 7.97 2.75 17.39
N GLU A 63 8.96 3.44 17.94
CA GLU A 63 9.76 2.90 19.06
C GLU A 63 8.85 2.45 20.21
N GLY A 64 9.08 1.24 20.70
CA GLY A 64 8.28 0.62 21.77
C GLY A 64 6.94 0.01 21.33
N LYS A 65 6.53 0.17 20.06
CA LYS A 65 5.34 -0.51 19.49
C LYS A 65 5.69 -1.85 18.84
N VAL A 66 6.92 -1.98 18.37
CA VAL A 66 7.51 -3.21 17.81
C VAL A 66 8.86 -3.48 18.50
N PRO A 67 9.43 -4.71 18.39
CA PRO A 67 10.81 -4.96 18.81
C PRO A 67 11.77 -3.92 18.21
N SER A 68 12.85 -3.57 18.92
CA SER A 68 13.77 -2.51 18.51
C SER A 68 14.55 -2.80 17.21
N SER A 69 14.68 -4.08 16.85
CA SER A 69 15.30 -4.53 15.60
C SER A 69 14.62 -5.80 15.12
N PRO A 70 13.36 -5.71 14.65
CA PRO A 70 12.61 -6.85 14.21
C PRO A 70 13.17 -7.36 12.89
N THR A 71 13.11 -8.66 12.69
CA THR A 71 13.31 -9.25 11.36
C THR A 71 12.18 -8.83 10.42
N LEU A 72 12.44 -8.89 9.11
CA LEU A 72 11.40 -8.63 8.10
C LEU A 72 10.20 -9.57 8.28
N LEU A 73 10.44 -10.84 8.64
CA LEU A 73 9.38 -11.79 8.92
C LEU A 73 8.52 -11.39 10.13
N GLU A 74 9.14 -10.92 11.21
CA GLU A 74 8.40 -10.43 12.38
C GLU A 74 7.56 -9.19 12.03
N LEU A 75 8.09 -8.27 11.23
CA LEU A 75 7.31 -7.11 10.76
C LEU A 75 6.14 -7.53 9.87
N TYR A 76 6.36 -8.43 8.91
CA TYR A 76 5.27 -8.92 8.06
C TYR A 76 4.22 -9.68 8.87
N THR A 77 4.63 -10.43 9.90
CA THR A 77 3.70 -11.11 10.82
C THR A 77 2.88 -10.09 11.60
N GLU A 78 3.50 -9.04 12.14
CA GLU A 78 2.83 -7.94 12.85
C GLU A 78 1.88 -7.13 11.95
N LEU A 79 2.19 -7.04 10.66
CA LEU A 79 1.37 -6.35 9.66
C LEU A 79 0.28 -7.26 9.04
N ASP A 80 0.26 -8.54 9.42
CA ASP A 80 -0.56 -9.59 8.80
C ASP A 80 -0.39 -9.60 7.27
N PHE A 81 0.84 -9.41 6.79
CA PHE A 81 1.18 -9.27 5.38
C PHE A 81 1.79 -10.57 4.84
N ASP A 82 1.20 -11.11 3.79
CA ASP A 82 1.73 -12.25 3.05
C ASP A 82 2.33 -11.77 1.72
N PRO A 83 3.67 -11.72 1.57
CA PRO A 83 4.30 -11.31 0.33
C PRO A 83 4.05 -12.26 -0.84
N SER A 84 3.55 -13.48 -0.58
CA SER A 84 3.13 -14.45 -1.59
C SER A 84 1.62 -14.39 -1.93
N GLY A 85 0.92 -13.38 -1.39
CA GLY A 85 -0.50 -13.18 -1.57
C GLY A 85 -0.93 -12.86 -3.01
N ASN A 86 -2.23 -12.58 -3.18
CA ASN A 86 -2.79 -12.27 -4.50
C ASN A 86 -2.24 -10.94 -5.03
N SER A 87 -1.85 -10.91 -6.31
CA SER A 87 -1.52 -9.67 -7.00
C SER A 87 -2.74 -8.75 -7.16
N LEU A 88 -2.48 -7.47 -7.42
CA LEU A 88 -3.50 -6.44 -7.60
C LEU A 88 -4.42 -6.77 -8.77
N TYR A 89 -3.88 -7.39 -9.82
CA TYR A 89 -4.66 -7.90 -10.94
C TYR A 89 -5.71 -8.92 -10.48
N LEU A 90 -5.29 -9.93 -9.70
CA LEU A 90 -6.19 -10.99 -9.25
C LEU A 90 -7.21 -10.48 -8.24
N VAL A 91 -6.82 -9.56 -7.34
CA VAL A 91 -7.76 -8.90 -6.42
C VAL A 91 -8.77 -8.05 -7.18
N SER A 92 -8.33 -7.26 -8.17
CA SER A 92 -9.21 -6.42 -8.99
C SER A 92 -10.18 -7.24 -9.83
N LEU A 93 -9.76 -8.40 -10.35
CA LEU A 93 -10.63 -9.32 -11.09
C LEU A 93 -11.71 -9.95 -10.19
N LYS A 94 -11.36 -10.28 -8.94
CA LYS A 94 -12.28 -10.86 -7.95
C LYS A 94 -13.25 -9.83 -7.37
N ASP A 95 -12.85 -8.56 -7.31
CA ASP A 95 -13.64 -7.46 -6.74
C ASP A 95 -13.63 -6.21 -7.65
N PRO A 96 -14.33 -6.25 -8.79
CA PRO A 96 -14.28 -5.16 -9.78
C PRO A 96 -14.89 -3.84 -9.26
N PHE A 97 -15.88 -3.90 -8.38
CA PHE A 97 -16.44 -2.71 -7.75
C PHE A 97 -15.48 -2.12 -6.69
N GLY A 98 -14.79 -2.98 -5.94
CA GLY A 98 -13.70 -2.56 -5.06
C GLY A 98 -12.59 -1.85 -5.83
N ALA A 99 -12.22 -2.39 -7.00
CA ALA A 99 -11.20 -1.79 -7.87
C ALA A 99 -11.62 -0.41 -8.40
N LEU A 100 -12.89 -0.25 -8.78
CA LEU A 100 -13.43 1.06 -9.19
C LEU A 100 -13.32 2.09 -8.06
N TYR A 101 -13.73 1.72 -6.84
CA TYR A 101 -13.63 2.61 -5.69
C TYR A 101 -12.19 2.89 -5.28
N ALA A 102 -11.31 1.90 -5.38
CA ALA A 102 -9.89 2.09 -5.14
C ALA A 102 -9.30 3.11 -6.14
N SER A 103 -9.64 3.02 -7.43
CA SER A 103 -9.19 4.01 -8.41
C SER A 103 -9.71 5.42 -8.12
N GLU A 104 -10.99 5.57 -7.76
CA GLU A 104 -11.57 6.88 -7.42
C GLU A 104 -10.89 7.49 -6.18
N ILE A 105 -10.68 6.69 -5.15
CA ILE A 105 -10.10 7.13 -3.87
C ILE A 105 -8.59 7.39 -3.99
N ARG A 106 -7.90 6.67 -4.86
CA ARG A 106 -6.51 6.98 -5.23
C ARG A 106 -6.41 8.40 -5.78
N ASP A 107 -7.23 8.73 -6.77
CA ASP A 107 -7.21 10.08 -7.38
C ASP A 107 -7.55 11.16 -6.37
N GLU A 108 -8.53 10.89 -5.50
CA GLU A 108 -8.85 11.76 -4.37
C GLU A 108 -7.64 11.95 -3.43
N SER A 109 -6.97 10.86 -3.05
CA SER A 109 -5.82 10.90 -2.13
C SER A 109 -4.64 11.68 -2.72
N VAL A 110 -4.30 11.42 -3.99
CA VAL A 110 -3.23 12.14 -4.70
C VAL A 110 -3.56 13.63 -4.81
N ALA A 111 -4.78 13.97 -5.22
CA ALA A 111 -5.19 15.37 -5.35
C ALA A 111 -5.23 16.10 -4.00
N LEU A 112 -5.63 15.43 -2.92
CA LEU A 112 -5.62 16.01 -1.58
C LEU A 112 -4.20 16.20 -1.05
N THR A 113 -3.34 15.19 -1.22
CA THR A 113 -1.92 15.26 -0.84
C THR A 113 -1.23 16.45 -1.52
N GLY A 114 -1.42 16.64 -2.83
CA GLY A 114 -0.84 17.78 -3.54
C GLY A 114 -1.34 19.16 -3.08
N LYS A 115 -2.53 19.23 -2.49
CA LYS A 115 -3.06 20.46 -1.88
C LYS A 115 -2.48 20.73 -0.50
N LEU A 116 -2.31 19.69 0.31
CA LEU A 116 -1.83 19.79 1.68
C LEU A 116 -0.30 19.94 1.76
N PHE A 117 0.42 19.35 0.81
CA PHE A 117 1.88 19.34 0.75
C PHE A 117 2.37 19.94 -0.59
N PRO A 118 2.11 21.24 -0.85
CA PRO A 118 2.42 21.85 -2.14
C PRO A 118 3.94 21.85 -2.41
N GLY A 119 4.34 21.36 -3.59
CA GLY A 119 5.73 21.33 -4.01
C GLY A 119 6.57 20.21 -3.37
N VAL A 120 5.95 19.31 -2.60
CA VAL A 120 6.60 18.13 -2.02
C VAL A 120 6.27 16.93 -2.89
N GLU A 121 7.30 16.20 -3.30
CA GLU A 121 7.15 14.88 -3.92
C GLU A 121 6.81 13.88 -2.81
N ALA A 122 5.68 13.18 -2.90
CA ALA A 122 5.23 12.22 -1.88
C ALA A 122 5.95 10.87 -2.08
N VAL A 123 7.17 10.78 -1.56
CA VAL A 123 8.08 9.63 -1.65
C VAL A 123 8.79 9.47 -0.32
N ASP A 124 8.55 8.37 0.39
CA ASP A 124 9.26 7.99 1.62
C ASP A 124 9.28 9.12 2.69
N ASN A 125 8.20 9.92 2.76
CA ASN A 125 8.11 11.10 3.63
C ASN A 125 6.71 11.34 4.22
N GLU A 126 6.52 12.44 4.93
CA GLU A 126 5.24 12.80 5.56
C GLU A 126 4.06 12.90 4.58
N ALA A 127 4.27 13.47 3.39
CA ALA A 127 3.24 13.58 2.37
C ALA A 127 2.81 12.20 1.85
N ASP A 128 3.77 11.28 1.78
CA ASP A 128 3.52 9.91 1.36
C ASP A 128 2.82 9.08 2.45
N ALA A 129 3.27 9.21 3.70
CA ALA A 129 2.59 8.63 4.86
C ALA A 129 1.12 9.07 4.93
N PHE A 130 0.85 10.36 4.71
CA PHE A 130 -0.50 10.89 4.60
C PHE A 130 -1.27 10.22 3.47
N ARG A 131 -0.67 10.14 2.27
CA ARG A 131 -1.29 9.61 1.05
C ARG A 131 -1.75 8.16 1.22
N HIS A 132 -0.91 7.29 1.79
CA HIS A 132 -1.24 5.88 2.05
C HIS A 132 -2.30 5.74 3.16
N ALA A 133 -2.12 6.42 4.29
CA ALA A 133 -3.06 6.33 5.40
C ALA A 133 -4.46 6.88 5.03
N TYR A 134 -4.53 8.02 4.34
CA TYR A 134 -5.79 8.60 3.85
C TYR A 134 -6.47 7.68 2.84
N PHE A 135 -5.73 7.14 1.88
CA PHE A 135 -6.25 6.18 0.92
C PHE A 135 -6.86 4.96 1.61
N SER A 136 -6.12 4.34 2.53
CA SER A 136 -6.61 3.13 3.22
C SER A 136 -7.82 3.42 4.09
N PHE A 137 -7.84 4.56 4.78
CA PHE A 137 -9.00 5.02 5.56
C PHE A 137 -10.25 5.17 4.68
N ARG A 138 -10.13 5.94 3.60
CA ARG A 138 -11.25 6.24 2.69
C ARG A 138 -11.75 5.00 1.97
N LEU A 139 -10.83 4.12 1.57
CA LEU A 139 -11.18 2.85 0.96
C LEU A 139 -11.94 1.97 1.95
N SER A 140 -11.50 1.92 3.21
CA SER A 140 -12.20 1.19 4.27
C SER A 140 -13.59 1.73 4.55
N GLN A 141 -13.78 3.06 4.52
CA GLN A 141 -15.11 3.68 4.59
C GLN A 141 -16.03 3.26 3.44
N LYS A 142 -15.47 2.92 2.27
CA LYS A 142 -16.25 2.60 1.08
C LYS A 142 -16.57 1.12 0.94
N ILE A 143 -15.60 0.26 1.24
CA ILE A 143 -15.70 -1.18 1.00
C ILE A 143 -15.45 -2.06 2.23
N GLY A 144 -15.16 -1.46 3.38
CA GLY A 144 -14.80 -2.15 4.62
C GLY A 144 -13.31 -2.46 4.71
N SER A 145 -12.78 -2.50 5.93
CA SER A 145 -11.34 -2.65 6.21
C SER A 145 -10.74 -3.95 5.68
N GLU A 146 -11.47 -5.07 5.74
CA GLU A 146 -10.98 -6.36 5.25
C GLU A 146 -10.76 -6.35 3.73
N ARG A 147 -11.69 -5.75 2.98
CA ARG A 147 -11.55 -5.61 1.53
C ARG A 147 -10.48 -4.58 1.18
N ALA A 148 -10.43 -3.45 1.91
CA ALA A 148 -9.39 -2.45 1.72
C ALA A 148 -7.98 -3.03 1.93
N LYS A 149 -7.77 -3.88 2.95
CA LYS A 149 -6.50 -4.59 3.19
C LYS A 149 -6.08 -5.41 1.97
N LYS A 150 -7.01 -6.17 1.37
CA LYS A 150 -6.71 -6.96 0.16
C LYS A 150 -6.20 -6.10 -0.99
N PHE A 151 -6.75 -4.89 -1.18
CA PHE A 151 -6.28 -3.97 -2.21
C PHE A 151 -4.93 -3.35 -1.88
N THR A 152 -4.74 -2.86 -0.65
CA THR A 152 -3.46 -2.26 -0.25
C THR A 152 -2.32 -3.28 -0.31
N ASP A 153 -2.52 -4.46 0.27
CA ASP A 153 -1.47 -5.50 0.31
C ASP A 153 -1.15 -5.98 -1.11
N ALA A 154 -2.17 -6.14 -1.96
CA ALA A 154 -1.97 -6.56 -3.34
C ALA A 154 -1.20 -5.52 -4.18
N TYR A 155 -1.34 -4.23 -3.86
CA TYR A 155 -0.53 -3.17 -4.44
C TYR A 155 0.94 -3.35 -4.08
N GLU A 156 1.25 -3.49 -2.79
CA GLU A 156 2.62 -3.69 -2.28
C GLU A 156 3.29 -4.96 -2.85
N ILE A 157 2.51 -6.00 -3.13
CA ILE A 157 2.98 -7.22 -3.80
C ILE A 157 3.32 -6.97 -5.28
N SER A 158 2.50 -6.16 -5.96
CA SER A 158 2.57 -5.99 -7.41
C SER A 158 3.57 -4.91 -7.86
N TYR A 159 3.85 -3.95 -6.99
CA TYR A 159 4.76 -2.84 -7.23
C TYR A 159 5.88 -2.87 -6.20
N ILE A 160 7.06 -3.30 -6.64
CA ILE A 160 8.19 -3.55 -5.74
C ILE A 160 8.88 -2.23 -5.42
N ASN A 161 8.54 -1.65 -4.26
CA ASN A 161 9.35 -0.66 -3.56
C ASN A 161 10.52 -1.38 -2.83
N LYS A 162 11.49 -0.61 -2.30
CA LYS A 162 12.43 -1.13 -1.30
C LYS A 162 11.66 -1.75 -0.13
N MET A 163 12.23 -2.76 0.50
CA MET A 163 11.63 -3.44 1.66
C MET A 163 11.31 -2.44 2.78
N GLY A 164 12.22 -1.48 3.00
CA GLY A 164 12.05 -0.40 3.95
C GLY A 164 10.82 0.48 3.70
N GLY A 165 10.68 0.96 2.47
CA GLY A 165 9.55 1.78 2.03
C GLY A 165 8.24 1.00 2.07
N ARG A 166 8.22 -0.23 1.54
CA ARG A 166 7.06 -1.13 1.63
C ARG A 166 6.59 -1.33 3.07
N CYS A 167 7.51 -1.52 4.03
CA CYS A 167 7.13 -1.65 5.44
C CYS A 167 6.48 -0.37 5.99
N MET A 168 6.95 0.81 5.58
CA MET A 168 6.32 2.09 5.89
C MET A 168 4.90 2.16 5.29
N ASP A 169 4.74 1.79 4.02
CA ASP A 169 3.46 1.85 3.31
C ASP A 169 2.43 0.89 3.92
N LEU A 170 2.84 -0.35 4.22
CA LEU A 170 2.02 -1.34 4.92
C LEU A 170 1.58 -0.84 6.30
N TRP A 171 2.49 -0.23 7.06
CA TRP A 171 2.19 0.32 8.37
C TRP A 171 1.15 1.45 8.28
N ASN A 172 1.38 2.40 7.38
CA ASN A 172 0.49 3.56 7.19
C ASN A 172 -0.88 3.14 6.65
N ASN A 173 -0.91 2.16 5.74
CA ASN A 173 -2.14 1.54 5.27
C ASN A 173 -2.92 0.90 6.44
N ARG A 174 -2.25 0.13 7.32
CA ARG A 174 -2.90 -0.47 8.51
C ARG A 174 -3.47 0.59 9.44
N GLU A 175 -2.71 1.64 9.75
CA GLU A 175 -3.18 2.73 10.61
C GLU A 175 -4.36 3.47 9.98
N GLY A 176 -4.37 3.69 8.65
CA GLY A 176 -5.53 4.22 7.92
C GLY A 176 -6.81 3.41 8.16
N ARG A 177 -6.74 2.09 8.03
CA ARG A 177 -7.88 1.19 8.31
C ARG A 177 -8.30 1.24 9.78
N ARG A 178 -7.34 1.23 10.70
CA ARG A 178 -7.59 1.29 12.14
C ARG A 178 -8.32 2.58 12.53
N MET A 179 -7.85 3.73 12.03
CA MET A 179 -8.51 5.02 12.26
C MET A 179 -9.95 5.02 11.74
N TYR A 180 -10.23 4.35 10.61
CA TYR A 180 -11.62 4.19 10.16
C TYR A 180 -12.43 3.34 11.16
N GLU A 181 -11.92 2.20 11.60
CA GLU A 181 -12.64 1.35 12.57
C GLU A 181 -12.91 2.08 13.89
N ASP A 182 -11.97 2.88 14.36
CA ASP A 182 -12.09 3.71 15.57
C ASP A 182 -13.17 4.80 15.43
N THR A 183 -13.46 5.23 14.19
CA THR A 183 -14.34 6.39 13.90
C THR A 183 -15.60 6.03 13.12
N LYS A 184 -15.85 4.74 12.81
CA LYS A 184 -16.91 4.30 11.89
C LYS A 184 -18.35 4.63 12.33
N THR A 185 -18.56 4.93 13.61
CA THR A 185 -19.85 5.33 14.18
C THR A 185 -20.07 6.85 14.15
N SER A 186 -19.09 7.63 13.68
CA SER A 186 -19.19 9.07 13.56
C SER A 186 -20.10 9.47 12.39
N GLU A 187 -21.01 10.41 12.65
CA GLU A 187 -21.90 11.02 11.65
C GLU A 187 -21.25 12.22 10.92
N SER A 188 -19.96 12.48 11.16
CA SER A 188 -19.23 13.59 10.56
C SER A 188 -19.05 13.41 9.04
N ASP A 189 -18.73 14.51 8.34
CA ASP A 189 -18.34 14.42 6.93
C ASP A 189 -17.17 13.44 6.77
N LYS A 190 -17.37 12.44 5.91
CA LYS A 190 -16.46 11.29 5.82
C LYS A 190 -15.07 11.67 5.33
N LYS A 191 -14.96 12.70 4.46
CA LYS A 191 -13.67 13.13 3.91
C LYS A 191 -12.92 14.02 4.90
N ALA A 192 -13.63 14.98 5.51
CA ALA A 192 -13.05 15.83 6.55
C ALA A 192 -12.54 15.00 7.73
N LEU A 193 -13.34 14.00 8.17
CA LEU A 193 -12.96 13.08 9.24
C LEU A 193 -11.71 12.27 8.89
N ALA A 194 -11.61 11.76 7.65
CA ALA A 194 -10.43 11.03 7.19
C ALA A 194 -9.18 11.93 7.21
N GLN A 195 -9.28 13.14 6.65
CA GLN A 195 -8.18 14.09 6.62
C GLN A 195 -7.73 14.47 8.03
N GLU A 196 -8.67 14.82 8.91
CA GLU A 196 -8.36 15.22 10.29
C GLU A 196 -7.73 14.07 11.10
N SER A 197 -8.26 12.85 10.95
CA SER A 197 -7.73 11.66 11.63
C SER A 197 -6.28 11.39 11.21
N VAL A 198 -6.01 11.43 9.90
CA VAL A 198 -4.67 11.17 9.36
C VAL A 198 -3.69 12.27 9.77
N MET A 199 -4.07 13.55 9.69
CA MET A 199 -3.22 14.66 10.13
C MET A 199 -2.94 14.61 11.63
N SER A 200 -3.90 14.16 12.45
CA SER A 200 -3.68 13.97 13.89
C SER A 200 -2.73 12.81 14.14
N ALA A 201 -2.89 11.69 13.42
CA ALA A 201 -2.00 10.53 13.53
C ALA A 201 -0.54 10.85 13.15
N ILE A 202 -0.29 11.77 12.21
CA ILE A 202 1.05 12.29 11.93
C ILE A 202 1.62 13.00 13.16
N LYS A 203 0.87 13.96 13.73
CA LYS A 203 1.31 14.76 14.89
C LYS A 203 1.54 13.90 16.14
N GLU A 204 0.77 12.84 16.31
CA GLU A 204 0.87 11.89 17.41
C GLU A 204 1.98 10.85 17.22
N GLY A 205 2.69 10.87 16.09
CA GLY A 205 3.72 9.86 15.77
C GLY A 205 3.12 8.46 15.62
N ARG A 206 1.88 8.33 15.14
CA ARG A 206 1.26 7.04 14.85
C ARG A 206 1.67 6.51 13.47
N LEU A 207 1.84 7.41 12.50
CA LEU A 207 2.31 7.08 11.16
C LEU A 207 3.83 7.02 11.11
N VAL A 208 4.33 6.18 10.20
CA VAL A 208 5.75 6.07 9.87
C VAL A 208 6.04 7.07 8.74
N LEU A 209 6.94 8.02 8.98
CA LEU A 209 7.23 9.13 8.06
C LEU A 209 8.52 8.94 7.25
N ARG A 210 9.21 7.81 7.45
CA ARG A 210 10.42 7.44 6.74
C ARG A 210 10.53 5.92 6.66
N PRO A 211 11.21 5.37 5.65
CA PRO A 211 11.42 3.93 5.52
C PRO A 211 12.05 3.30 6.76
N PHE A 212 11.75 2.02 6.94
CA PHE A 212 12.60 1.15 7.75
C PHE A 212 13.93 0.96 7.02
N GLU A 213 15.02 0.82 7.75
CA GLU A 213 16.34 0.61 7.13
C GLU A 213 16.77 -0.84 7.32
N ILE A 214 17.33 -1.47 6.29
CA ILE A 214 17.91 -2.80 6.44
C ILE A 214 19.17 -2.68 7.30
N ASN A 215 19.17 -3.34 8.46
CA ASN A 215 20.37 -3.51 9.25
C ASN A 215 21.20 -4.64 8.65
N TRP A 216 22.14 -4.26 7.79
CA TRP A 216 22.97 -5.22 7.07
C TRP A 216 23.97 -5.99 7.95
N GLY A 217 24.10 -5.65 9.23
CA GLY A 217 25.16 -6.20 10.10
C GLY A 217 26.55 -6.11 9.47
N ASP A 218 27.47 -7.00 9.88
CA ASP A 218 28.77 -7.18 9.22
C ASP A 218 28.68 -7.91 7.85
N GLU A 219 27.49 -8.44 7.51
CA GLU A 219 27.27 -9.27 6.31
C GLU A 219 27.26 -8.44 5.00
N ALA A 220 27.16 -7.10 5.08
CA ALA A 220 27.30 -6.19 3.94
C ALA A 220 28.72 -5.96 3.41
N LYS A 221 29.77 -6.59 3.97
CA LYS A 221 31.13 -6.48 3.39
C LYS A 221 31.33 -7.30 2.11
N ALA A 222 30.32 -8.04 1.66
CA ALA A 222 30.37 -8.68 0.35
C ALA A 222 30.01 -7.67 -0.74
N GLU A 223 31.03 -7.00 -1.29
CA GLU A 223 30.91 -6.31 -2.58
C GLU A 223 30.27 -7.24 -3.63
N PRO A 224 29.48 -6.70 -4.58
CA PRO A 224 28.96 -7.51 -5.68
C PRO A 224 30.14 -8.13 -6.42
N LYS A 225 30.19 -9.47 -6.46
CA LYS A 225 31.16 -10.17 -7.30
C LYS A 225 30.93 -9.72 -8.75
N LYS A 226 31.90 -8.99 -9.28
CA LYS A 226 31.98 -8.59 -10.70
C LYS A 226 31.96 -9.81 -11.61
#